data_AF-A0A931F1W0-F1
#
_entry.id   AF-A0A931F1W0-F1
#
_cell.length_a   1.000
_cell.length_b   1.000
_cell.length_c   1.000
_cell.angle_alpha   90.00
_cell.angle_beta   90.00
_cell.angle_gamma   90.00
#
_symmetry.space_group_name_H-M   'P 1'
#
loop_
_entity.id
_entity.type
_entity.pdbx_description
1 polymer ?
#
loop_
_entity_poly.entity_id
_entity_poly.type
_entity_poly.pdbx_seq_one_letter_code
_entity_poly.pdbx_strand_id
1 'polypeptide(L)'
;MPALPPLGRSLIPLPDESLSSFILRLSYRLGLSPDRIISRTGLVAAGRSGARAGAHLLTEIPAETKTVFARMTRLSHDQVDRLGLATLRQRYPIPTQTAKDEAARLLVTKQSILAPETRFCPDCLAGDGSPIQDAFGGHWRRTWHLPVVFACTQHQRLLEHRCPECHQLVHARRPGAHNVLLPAMRAAPLHPAQCRAADEFGLGRTRPICCGSRLDHNPNRRSAIPDLLALQHEILNLLDPDDISQIVSAGRPVDPILYFTDLQALTLLVCSTWPSARDLSPSDDTANAIDHHVESQQRHAAERQRRSPSIKARVIFDPPPADAAASAGLTHIADRVLRSGGPDEVREQLRSLLPASSRRASRTPWGLRVSRTTTPCSEGLRTAYEPLLKAFTKAGGQPQARREPVIRPHRWGPEHIPALLPKAWYERHFTPLADVNPVFVRRTAVLRLVQMVAGGSLGEAAGFLGIAVTHTARQGRIYSGAGYVHSGARRQADPLAFEAGLNSLAAELDEPTTPLINYLRRRQALETWSIDKPTWNDLITRLPPVPGPQRPELGDRKRQIASIFVWVELTAGEHHFAPRPIEAAQPPEIQHAWRLRRNTIWSRMQRDRPGPHYTSLMIELRKLAASLARTIDTT
;
A
#
# COMPACT_ATOMS: atom_id res chain seq x y z
N MET A 1 -28.12 45.01 18.67
CA MET A 1 -28.62 44.43 19.93
C MET A 1 -27.59 44.69 21.02
N PRO A 2 -27.98 45.04 22.25
CA PRO A 2 -27.03 45.20 23.35
C PRO A 2 -26.26 43.90 23.58
N ALA A 3 -24.95 44.02 23.83
CA ALA A 3 -24.11 42.86 24.11
C ALA A 3 -24.59 42.18 25.40
N LEU A 4 -24.87 40.88 25.34
CA LEU A 4 -25.24 40.10 26.52
C LEU A 4 -24.11 40.18 27.57
N PRO A 5 -24.42 40.40 28.85
CA PRO A 5 -23.41 40.40 29.89
C PRO A 5 -22.75 39.01 30.01
N PRO A 6 -21.46 38.92 30.38
CA PRO A 6 -20.79 37.66 30.66
C PRO A 6 -21.57 36.78 31.64
N LEU A 7 -21.31 35.48 31.62
CA LEU A 7 -21.94 34.56 32.57
C LEU A 7 -21.63 35.01 34.00
N GLY A 8 -22.67 35.03 34.85
CA GLY A 8 -22.56 35.47 36.25
C GLY A 8 -21.68 34.56 37.09
N ARG A 9 -21.53 33.29 36.68
CA ARG A 9 -20.61 32.31 37.27
C ARG A 9 -19.97 31.50 36.13
N SER A 10 -18.66 31.27 36.21
CA SER A 10 -17.90 30.41 35.29
C SER A 10 -17.07 29.38 36.08
N LEU A 11 -16.26 28.60 35.37
CA LEU A 11 -15.31 27.61 35.89
C LEU A 11 -13.90 27.94 35.40
N ILE A 12 -12.89 27.52 36.17
CA ILE A 12 -11.51 27.43 35.67
C ILE A 12 -11.38 26.06 35.01
N PRO A 13 -10.88 25.97 33.76
CA PRO A 13 -10.63 24.69 33.10
C PRO A 13 -9.68 23.83 33.92
N LEU A 14 -9.99 22.55 34.05
CA LEU A 14 -9.06 21.58 34.65
C LEU A 14 -7.90 21.27 33.68
N PRO A 15 -6.75 20.77 34.18
CA PRO A 15 -5.66 20.35 33.32
C PRO A 15 -6.13 19.35 32.26
N ASP A 16 -5.71 19.57 31.01
CA ASP A 16 -6.09 18.75 29.84
C ASP A 16 -7.60 18.61 29.58
N GLU A 17 -8.44 19.46 30.17
CA GLU A 17 -9.89 19.40 30.01
C GLU A 17 -10.33 19.69 28.57
N SER A 18 -11.27 18.89 28.04
CA SER A 18 -11.86 19.13 26.73
C SER A 18 -12.95 20.20 26.75
N LEU A 19 -13.17 20.87 25.62
CA LEU A 19 -14.29 21.81 25.46
C LEU A 19 -15.65 21.17 25.79
N SER A 20 -15.85 19.91 25.41
CA SER A 20 -17.06 19.17 25.74
C SER A 20 -17.22 19.01 27.26
N SER A 21 -16.16 18.60 27.97
CA SER A 21 -16.15 18.52 29.44
C SER A 21 -16.51 19.86 30.09
N PHE A 22 -15.82 20.93 29.68
CA PHE A 22 -16.02 22.26 30.25
C PHE A 22 -17.47 22.73 30.08
N ILE A 23 -18.07 22.52 28.90
CA ILE A 23 -19.47 22.84 28.65
C ILE A 23 -20.40 22.02 29.54
N LEU A 24 -20.13 20.72 29.74
CA LEU A 24 -20.95 19.87 30.60
C LEU A 24 -20.91 20.32 32.06
N ARG A 25 -19.72 20.62 32.60
CA ARG A 25 -19.55 21.12 33.97
C ARG A 25 -20.18 22.50 34.17
N LEU A 26 -20.01 23.39 33.19
CA LEU A 26 -20.62 24.73 33.22
C LEU A 26 -22.15 24.67 33.09
N SER A 27 -22.66 23.76 32.25
CA SER A 27 -24.08 23.46 32.09
C SER A 27 -24.69 23.01 33.42
N TYR A 28 -24.05 22.07 34.12
CA TYR A 28 -24.48 21.59 35.42
C TYR A 28 -24.44 22.70 36.48
N ARG A 29 -23.32 23.45 36.58
CA ARG A 29 -23.16 24.57 37.52
C ARG A 29 -24.22 25.66 37.36
N LEU A 30 -24.65 25.95 36.13
CA LEU A 30 -25.61 27.01 35.84
C LEU A 30 -27.06 26.51 35.74
N GLY A 31 -27.31 25.20 35.85
CA GLY A 31 -28.65 24.62 35.65
C GLY A 31 -29.20 24.87 34.23
N LEU A 32 -28.32 25.03 33.24
CA LEU A 32 -28.68 25.28 31.84
C LEU A 32 -28.31 24.08 30.98
N SER A 33 -29.09 23.78 29.95
CA SER A 33 -28.74 22.73 28.98
C SER A 33 -27.49 23.11 28.16
N PRO A 34 -26.71 22.13 27.65
CA PRO A 34 -25.52 22.40 26.85
C PRO A 34 -25.78 23.30 25.63
N ASP A 35 -26.92 23.13 24.95
CA ASP A 35 -27.29 24.00 23.82
C ASP A 35 -27.44 25.47 24.22
N ARG A 36 -27.97 25.75 25.41
CA ARG A 36 -28.11 27.11 25.94
C ARG A 36 -26.76 27.71 26.31
N ILE A 37 -25.85 26.92 26.89
CA ILE A 37 -24.48 27.37 27.16
C ILE A 37 -23.81 27.79 25.84
N ILE A 38 -23.81 26.91 24.84
CA ILE A 38 -23.21 27.17 23.53
C ILE A 38 -23.80 28.42 22.86
N SER A 39 -25.13 28.57 22.85
CA SER A 39 -25.76 29.75 22.25
C SER A 39 -25.41 31.05 23.01
N ARG A 40 -25.28 31.00 24.34
CA ARG A 40 -24.94 32.17 25.15
C ARG A 40 -23.47 32.55 25.04
N THR A 41 -22.57 31.58 24.87
CA THR A 41 -21.13 31.85 24.80
C THR A 41 -20.64 32.21 23.39
N GLY A 42 -21.55 32.25 22.41
CA GLY A 42 -21.23 32.64 21.03
C GLY A 42 -20.56 31.55 20.20
N LEU A 43 -20.47 30.31 20.70
CA LEU A 43 -19.90 29.15 19.98
C LEU A 43 -20.64 28.80 18.68
N VAL A 44 -21.84 29.35 18.49
CA VAL A 44 -22.59 29.34 17.25
C VAL A 44 -23.05 30.74 16.91
N ALA A 45 -23.23 31.03 15.62
CA ALA A 45 -23.75 32.32 15.16
C ALA A 45 -25.08 32.69 15.83
N ALA A 46 -25.30 33.99 16.07
CA ALA A 46 -26.52 34.50 16.69
C ALA A 46 -27.78 34.00 15.95
N GLY A 47 -28.82 33.63 16.71
CA GLY A 47 -30.06 33.07 16.16
C GLY A 47 -29.98 31.58 15.76
N ARG A 48 -28.79 30.95 15.75
CA ARG A 48 -28.68 29.50 15.56
C ARG A 48 -28.79 28.75 16.88
N SER A 49 -29.47 27.59 16.85
CA SER A 49 -29.55 26.69 18.00
C SER A 49 -28.18 26.10 18.33
N GLY A 50 -27.74 26.21 19.58
CA GLY A 50 -26.49 25.61 20.06
C GLY A 50 -26.45 24.09 19.93
N ALA A 51 -27.61 23.43 19.76
CA ALA A 51 -27.69 22.01 19.44
C ALA A 51 -27.05 21.64 18.08
N ARG A 52 -26.76 22.65 17.22
CA ARG A 52 -26.07 22.48 15.94
C ARG A 52 -24.55 22.76 16.03
N ALA A 53 -24.00 22.91 17.25
CA ALA A 53 -22.57 23.10 17.43
C ALA A 53 -21.77 21.96 16.80
N GLY A 54 -20.78 22.34 16.01
CA GLY A 54 -20.01 21.43 15.19
C GLY A 54 -18.98 20.62 15.97
N ALA A 55 -18.74 19.37 15.58
CA ALA A 55 -17.64 18.56 16.10
C ALA A 55 -16.24 19.18 15.83
N HIS A 56 -16.12 20.10 14.86
CA HIS A 56 -14.88 20.83 14.59
C HIS A 56 -14.38 21.65 15.80
N LEU A 57 -15.28 22.01 16.72
CA LEU A 57 -14.94 22.73 17.95
C LEU A 57 -14.12 21.89 18.95
N LEU A 58 -14.07 20.56 18.79
CA LEU A 58 -13.15 19.70 19.55
C LEU A 58 -11.69 19.97 19.15
N THR A 59 -11.49 20.39 17.91
CA THR A 59 -10.16 20.72 17.39
C THR A 59 -9.79 22.15 17.74
N GLU A 60 -10.61 23.11 17.35
CA GLU A 60 -10.31 24.53 17.48
C GLU A 60 -11.58 25.38 17.50
N ILE A 61 -11.58 26.42 18.34
CA ILE A 61 -12.60 27.46 18.32
C ILE A 61 -12.13 28.57 17.37
N PRO A 62 -12.87 28.90 16.28
CA PRO A 62 -12.48 29.93 15.34
C PRO A 62 -12.19 31.28 16.00
N ALA A 63 -11.23 32.04 15.47
CA ALA A 63 -10.75 33.30 16.08
C ALA A 63 -11.89 34.30 16.37
N GLU A 64 -12.83 34.46 15.44
CA GLU A 64 -14.00 35.34 15.61
C GLU A 64 -14.87 34.94 16.82
N THR A 65 -15.07 33.62 16.98
CA THR A 65 -15.88 33.04 18.05
C THR A 65 -15.13 33.00 19.38
N LYS A 66 -13.80 32.82 19.33
CA LYS A 66 -12.93 32.68 20.49
C LYS A 66 -12.99 33.90 21.41
N THR A 67 -12.93 35.11 20.87
CA THR A 67 -13.00 36.35 21.66
C THR A 67 -14.33 36.45 22.43
N VAL A 68 -15.44 36.09 21.78
CA VAL A 68 -16.77 36.09 22.43
C VAL A 68 -16.82 35.02 23.51
N PHE A 69 -16.35 33.81 23.21
CA PHE A 69 -16.33 32.69 24.16
C PHE A 69 -15.49 33.02 25.40
N ALA A 70 -14.27 33.51 25.20
CA ALA A 70 -13.36 33.96 26.25
C ALA A 70 -14.01 35.01 27.15
N ARG A 71 -14.61 36.06 26.55
CA ARG A 71 -15.32 37.10 27.30
C ARG A 71 -16.50 36.55 28.08
N MET A 72 -17.35 35.73 27.46
CA MET A 72 -18.57 35.21 28.09
C MET A 72 -18.28 34.24 29.23
N THR A 73 -17.17 33.50 29.14
CA THR A 73 -16.72 32.53 30.15
C THR A 73 -15.67 33.10 31.11
N ARG A 74 -15.22 34.35 30.91
CA ARG A 74 -14.16 35.01 31.70
C ARG A 74 -12.82 34.23 31.67
N LEU A 75 -12.55 33.56 30.55
CA LEU A 75 -11.30 32.85 30.32
C LEU A 75 -10.33 33.70 29.50
N SER A 76 -9.03 33.45 29.67
CA SER A 76 -8.01 33.98 28.74
C SER A 76 -8.08 33.25 27.39
N HIS A 77 -7.54 33.87 26.35
CA HIS A 77 -7.45 33.25 25.03
C HIS A 77 -6.66 31.93 25.05
N ASP A 78 -5.59 31.88 25.85
CA ASP A 78 -4.76 30.68 26.04
C ASP A 78 -5.53 29.54 26.73
N GLN A 79 -6.29 29.86 27.78
CA GLN A 79 -7.16 28.86 28.44
C GLN A 79 -8.20 28.30 27.48
N VAL A 80 -8.74 29.11 26.57
CA VAL A 80 -9.69 28.66 25.56
C VAL A 80 -9.02 27.74 24.52
N ASP A 81 -7.79 28.04 24.09
CA ASP A 81 -7.06 27.18 23.16
C ASP A 81 -6.76 25.80 23.76
N ARG A 82 -6.43 25.76 25.06
CA ARG A 82 -6.14 24.51 25.79
C ARG A 82 -7.35 23.58 25.90
N LEU A 83 -8.58 24.07 25.72
CA LEU A 83 -9.78 23.22 25.65
C LEU A 83 -9.89 22.42 24.34
N GLY A 84 -9.13 22.81 23.31
CA GLY A 84 -9.10 22.17 22.00
C GLY A 84 -7.83 21.34 21.76
N LEU A 85 -7.85 20.57 20.67
CA LEU A 85 -6.69 19.80 20.22
C LEU A 85 -5.68 20.63 19.40
N ALA A 86 -6.03 21.84 18.98
CA ALA A 86 -5.18 22.70 18.13
C ALA A 86 -3.76 22.88 18.67
N THR A 87 -3.59 22.93 19.99
CA THR A 87 -2.28 23.06 20.65
C THR A 87 -1.37 21.84 20.43
N LEU A 88 -1.92 20.69 20.03
CA LEU A 88 -1.16 19.48 19.71
C LEU A 88 -0.76 19.38 18.23
N ARG A 89 -1.12 20.35 17.37
CA ARG A 89 -0.90 20.25 15.91
C ARG A 89 0.55 20.08 15.48
N GLN A 90 1.50 20.57 16.27
CA GLN A 90 2.93 20.40 16.00
C GLN A 90 3.43 19.00 16.38
N ARG A 91 2.69 18.29 17.23
CA ARG A 91 3.05 16.97 17.76
C ARG A 91 2.22 15.84 17.15
N TYR A 92 0.98 16.08 16.76
CA TYR A 92 0.05 15.06 16.25
C TYR A 92 -0.66 15.55 14.97
N PRO A 93 -0.89 14.69 13.96
CA PRO A 93 -1.35 15.10 12.62
C PRO A 93 -2.86 15.47 12.59
N ILE A 94 -3.23 16.57 13.23
CA ILE A 94 -4.62 17.05 13.36
C ILE A 94 -5.06 17.80 12.09
N PRO A 95 -6.27 17.53 11.54
CA PRO A 95 -6.75 18.22 10.35
C PRO A 95 -6.96 19.73 10.56
N THR A 96 -6.60 20.52 9.56
CA THR A 96 -6.93 21.96 9.48
C THR A 96 -8.19 22.19 8.64
N GLN A 97 -8.99 23.19 9.02
CA GLN A 97 -10.25 23.51 8.32
C GLN A 97 -10.04 24.13 6.93
N THR A 98 -8.82 24.54 6.58
CA THR A 98 -8.47 25.35 5.40
C THR A 98 -8.21 24.56 4.12
N ALA A 99 -8.25 23.22 4.14
CA ALA A 99 -8.14 22.42 2.91
C ALA A 99 -9.38 22.62 2.02
N LYS A 100 -9.24 23.45 0.97
CA LYS A 100 -10.28 23.79 -0.01
C LYS A 100 -10.62 22.65 -0.98
N ASP A 101 -9.77 21.62 -1.10
CA ASP A 101 -9.99 20.55 -2.06
C ASP A 101 -11.01 19.51 -1.56
N GLU A 102 -12.16 19.47 -2.21
CA GLU A 102 -13.26 18.54 -1.93
C GLU A 102 -12.89 17.07 -2.25
N ALA A 103 -11.97 16.85 -3.19
CA ALA A 103 -11.36 15.56 -3.46
C ALA A 103 -10.33 15.14 -2.38
N ALA A 104 -9.59 16.10 -1.81
CA ALA A 104 -8.71 15.86 -0.66
C ALA A 104 -9.51 15.65 0.63
N ARG A 105 -10.72 16.24 0.76
CA ARG A 105 -11.65 15.99 1.87
C ARG A 105 -12.21 14.55 1.90
N LEU A 106 -12.22 13.87 0.75
CA LEU A 106 -12.66 12.48 0.61
C LEU A 106 -11.48 11.48 0.71
N LEU A 107 -10.26 11.89 0.38
CA LEU A 107 -9.05 11.04 0.37
C LEU A 107 -8.18 11.18 1.63
N VAL A 108 -8.21 12.35 2.29
CA VAL A 108 -7.76 12.52 3.68
C VAL A 108 -8.97 12.22 4.55
N THR A 109 -9.12 10.94 4.85
CA THR A 109 -10.23 10.41 5.62
C THR A 109 -10.29 11.12 6.97
N LYS A 110 -11.27 12.02 7.13
CA LYS A 110 -11.60 12.78 8.35
C LYS A 110 -11.90 11.90 9.58
N GLN A 111 -11.64 10.60 9.51
CA GLN A 111 -12.08 9.60 10.48
C GLN A 111 -10.92 8.79 11.10
N SER A 112 -9.69 8.83 10.57
CA SER A 112 -8.57 8.03 11.13
C SER A 112 -7.73 8.73 12.21
N ILE A 113 -8.01 10.01 12.50
CA ILE A 113 -7.13 10.83 13.35
C ILE A 113 -7.72 11.03 14.75
N LEU A 114 -9.05 11.08 14.86
CA LEU A 114 -9.77 11.25 16.13
C LEU A 114 -10.67 10.03 16.36
N ALA A 115 -10.74 9.60 17.62
CA ALA A 115 -11.70 8.62 18.05
C ALA A 115 -13.13 9.14 17.79
N PRO A 116 -14.01 8.35 17.15
CA PRO A 116 -15.37 8.78 16.81
C PRO A 116 -16.20 9.09 18.07
N GLU A 117 -15.90 8.42 19.18
CA GLU A 117 -16.46 8.62 20.51
C GLU A 117 -15.37 8.85 21.56
N THR A 118 -15.67 9.61 22.60
CA THR A 118 -14.73 9.85 23.70
C THR A 118 -14.65 8.65 24.62
N ARG A 119 -13.43 8.18 24.86
CA ARG A 119 -13.15 7.26 25.96
C ARG A 119 -13.08 8.02 27.29
N PHE A 120 -13.09 7.30 28.41
CA PHE A 120 -12.98 7.88 29.74
C PHE A 120 -12.35 6.96 30.76
N CYS A 121 -11.81 7.54 31.82
CA CYS A 121 -11.45 6.84 33.04
C CYS A 121 -12.50 7.15 34.13
N PRO A 122 -13.18 6.14 34.70
CA PRO A 122 -14.19 6.35 35.74
C PRO A 122 -13.67 7.17 36.93
N ASP A 123 -12.46 6.88 37.43
CA ASP A 123 -11.91 7.55 38.61
C ASP A 123 -11.51 9.01 38.30
N CYS A 124 -11.02 9.30 37.08
CA CYS A 124 -10.81 10.68 36.66
C CYS A 124 -12.11 11.48 36.55
N LEU A 125 -13.23 10.82 36.21
CA LEU A 125 -14.55 11.47 36.18
C LEU A 125 -15.14 11.66 37.58
N ALA A 126 -14.83 10.77 38.52
CA ALA A 126 -15.20 10.92 39.92
C ALA A 126 -14.56 12.18 40.54
N GLY A 127 -13.35 12.52 40.10
CA GLY A 127 -12.62 13.70 40.52
C GLY A 127 -11.44 13.35 41.43
N ASP A 128 -10.66 14.37 41.79
CA ASP A 128 -9.48 14.26 42.66
C ASP A 128 -9.76 14.55 44.14
N GLY A 129 -11.03 14.67 44.53
CA GLY A 129 -11.44 15.04 45.88
C GLY A 129 -11.36 16.55 46.18
N SER A 130 -11.03 17.39 45.19
CA SER A 130 -11.10 18.84 45.36
C SER A 130 -12.56 19.31 45.40
N PRO A 131 -12.91 20.37 46.17
CA PRO A 131 -14.29 20.84 46.30
C PRO A 131 -14.97 21.17 44.96
N ILE A 132 -14.19 21.61 43.96
CA ILE A 132 -14.70 21.91 42.63
C ILE A 132 -15.04 20.65 41.84
N GLN A 133 -14.29 19.56 42.01
CA GLN A 133 -14.54 18.29 41.35
C GLN A 133 -15.60 17.46 42.09
N ASP A 134 -15.68 17.56 43.41
CA ASP A 134 -16.79 16.96 44.18
C ASP A 134 -18.14 17.59 43.81
N ALA A 135 -18.18 18.91 43.61
CA ALA A 135 -19.41 19.63 43.30
C ALA A 135 -19.83 19.54 41.83
N PHE A 136 -18.87 19.42 40.90
CA PHE A 136 -19.15 19.52 39.45
C PHE A 136 -18.58 18.37 38.63
N GLY A 137 -18.08 17.31 39.26
CA GLY A 137 -17.39 16.20 38.60
C GLY A 137 -15.98 16.54 38.13
N GLY A 138 -15.19 15.48 37.92
CA GLY A 138 -13.91 15.55 37.23
C GLY A 138 -14.05 15.87 35.74
N HIS A 139 -12.92 15.87 35.03
CA HIS A 139 -12.86 16.29 33.63
C HIS A 139 -12.78 15.11 32.66
N TRP A 140 -13.34 15.32 31.47
CA TRP A 140 -12.96 14.54 30.29
C TRP A 140 -11.72 15.17 29.69
N ARG A 141 -10.70 14.36 29.46
CA ARG A 141 -9.46 14.85 28.84
C ARG A 141 -9.63 15.04 27.34
N ARG A 142 -9.07 16.12 26.81
CA ARG A 142 -9.05 16.37 25.35
C ARG A 142 -8.22 15.31 24.63
N THR A 143 -7.13 14.84 25.23
CA THR A 143 -6.26 13.79 24.67
C THR A 143 -6.96 12.45 24.50
N TRP A 144 -8.04 12.16 25.25
CA TRP A 144 -8.85 10.94 25.06
C TRP A 144 -9.62 10.90 23.74
N HIS A 145 -9.64 11.99 22.98
CA HIS A 145 -10.11 11.98 21.59
C HIS A 145 -9.07 11.42 20.61
N LEU A 146 -7.83 11.17 21.03
CA LEU A 146 -6.79 10.61 20.19
C LEU A 146 -6.80 9.07 20.31
N PRO A 147 -6.86 8.32 19.20
CA PRO A 147 -6.87 6.86 19.24
C PRO A 147 -5.70 6.21 19.96
N VAL A 148 -4.52 6.86 19.88
CA VAL A 148 -3.27 6.46 20.53
C VAL A 148 -3.30 6.61 22.05
N VAL A 149 -4.32 7.28 22.60
CA VAL A 149 -4.56 7.38 24.04
C VAL A 149 -5.63 6.36 24.42
N PHE A 150 -5.18 5.21 24.89
CA PHE A 150 -6.00 4.04 25.21
C PHE A 150 -5.99 3.67 26.70
N ALA A 151 -5.03 4.17 27.49
CA ALA A 151 -4.95 3.91 28.94
C ALA A 151 -4.86 5.21 29.75
N CYS A 152 -5.39 5.14 30.97
CA CYS A 152 -5.13 6.13 32.02
C CYS A 152 -3.90 5.69 32.80
N THR A 153 -2.83 6.48 32.71
CA THR A 153 -1.57 6.23 33.42
C THR A 153 -1.69 6.47 34.92
N GLN A 154 -2.48 7.47 35.34
CA GLN A 154 -2.74 7.79 36.75
C GLN A 154 -3.46 6.64 37.49
N HIS A 155 -4.43 6.00 36.85
CA HIS A 155 -5.23 4.93 37.44
C HIS A 155 -4.93 3.53 36.87
N GLN A 156 -3.82 3.43 36.11
CA GLN A 156 -3.23 2.22 35.54
C GLN A 156 -4.22 1.26 34.87
N ARG A 157 -5.12 1.81 34.04
CA ARG A 157 -6.21 1.04 33.42
C ARG A 157 -6.48 1.45 32.00
N LEU A 158 -7.07 0.54 31.23
CA LEU A 158 -7.62 0.87 29.92
C LEU A 158 -8.81 1.83 30.08
N LEU A 159 -8.96 2.73 29.10
CA LEU A 159 -10.07 3.67 29.09
C LEU A 159 -11.37 2.96 28.65
N GLU A 160 -12.47 3.33 29.30
CA GLU A 160 -13.79 2.85 28.97
C GLU A 160 -14.43 3.66 27.85
N HIS A 161 -15.32 3.03 27.10
CA HIS A 161 -15.98 3.64 25.93
C HIS A 161 -17.50 3.40 25.91
N ARG A 162 -18.02 2.58 26.84
CA ARG A 162 -19.44 2.22 26.95
C ARG A 162 -19.98 2.52 28.33
N CYS A 163 -21.27 2.84 28.39
CA CYS A 163 -21.99 2.91 29.65
C CYS A 163 -22.14 1.49 30.24
N PRO A 164 -21.88 1.27 31.55
CA PRO A 164 -22.07 -0.04 32.16
C PRO A 164 -23.54 -0.47 32.22
N GLU A 165 -24.49 0.47 32.25
CA GLU A 165 -25.93 0.18 32.33
C GLU A 165 -26.56 -0.05 30.94
N CYS A 166 -26.47 0.93 30.03
CA CYS A 166 -27.14 0.84 28.74
C CYS A 166 -26.28 0.23 27.62
N HIS A 167 -25.00 -0.07 27.89
CA HIS A 167 -24.00 -0.61 26.96
C HIS A 167 -23.77 0.19 25.66
N GLN A 168 -24.42 1.35 25.52
CA GLN A 168 -24.23 2.27 24.41
C GLN A 168 -22.87 2.97 24.54
N LEU A 169 -22.29 3.30 23.39
CA LEU A 169 -21.07 4.07 23.29
C LEU A 169 -21.28 5.47 23.90
N VAL A 170 -20.38 5.89 24.79
CA VAL A 170 -20.52 7.19 25.45
C VAL A 170 -20.22 8.31 24.46
N HIS A 171 -21.04 9.36 24.51
CA HIS A 171 -20.97 10.47 23.56
C HIS A 171 -21.16 10.09 22.08
N ALA A 172 -21.68 8.88 21.80
CA ALA A 172 -22.00 8.45 20.45
C ALA A 172 -23.02 9.35 19.78
N ARG A 173 -22.79 9.61 18.49
CA ARG A 173 -23.66 10.46 17.68
C ARG A 173 -24.79 9.62 17.08
N ARG A 174 -25.95 10.25 16.90
CA ARG A 174 -27.08 9.57 16.21
C ARG A 174 -26.68 9.22 14.78
N PRO A 175 -27.09 8.05 14.25
CA PRO A 175 -27.02 7.77 12.82
C PRO A 175 -27.70 8.90 12.03
N GLY A 176 -26.99 9.52 11.08
CA GLY A 176 -27.48 10.67 10.31
C GLY A 176 -27.22 12.06 10.93
N ALA A 177 -26.92 12.16 12.23
CA ALA A 177 -26.50 13.41 12.88
C ALA A 177 -24.98 13.57 12.80
N HIS A 178 -24.47 13.68 11.58
CA HIS A 178 -23.06 13.88 11.34
C HIS A 178 -22.70 15.32 11.73
N ASN A 179 -21.71 15.49 12.61
CA ASN A 179 -21.08 16.77 13.01
C ASN A 179 -21.59 17.49 14.26
N VAL A 180 -22.26 16.85 15.24
CA VAL A 180 -22.54 17.53 16.53
C VAL A 180 -21.43 17.32 17.58
N LEU A 181 -21.20 18.35 18.41
CA LEU A 181 -20.17 18.37 19.47
C LEU A 181 -20.42 17.32 20.58
N LEU A 182 -21.66 17.22 21.04
CA LEU A 182 -22.10 16.32 22.13
C LEU A 182 -23.50 15.77 21.79
N PRO A 183 -23.88 14.56 22.24
CA PRO A 183 -25.25 14.09 22.11
C PRO A 183 -26.18 14.81 23.10
N ALA A 184 -27.48 14.67 22.88
CA ALA A 184 -28.52 15.11 23.80
C ALA A 184 -28.37 16.58 24.28
N MET A 185 -27.93 17.47 23.38
CA MET A 185 -27.64 18.89 23.67
C MET A 185 -28.76 19.67 24.35
N ARG A 186 -30.01 19.23 24.17
CA ARG A 186 -31.23 19.86 24.73
C ARG A 186 -31.78 19.12 25.97
N ALA A 187 -31.08 18.10 26.45
CA ALA A 187 -31.47 17.38 27.66
C ALA A 187 -31.54 18.33 28.86
N ALA A 188 -32.26 17.92 29.90
CA ALA A 188 -32.17 18.57 31.20
C ALA A 188 -30.69 18.61 31.68
N PRO A 189 -30.33 19.55 32.58
CA PRO A 189 -29.01 19.55 33.19
C PRO A 189 -28.77 18.20 33.87
N LEU A 190 -27.74 17.48 33.40
CA LEU A 190 -27.26 16.23 33.98
C LEU A 190 -25.86 16.50 34.53
N HIS A 191 -25.50 15.76 35.58
CA HIS A 191 -24.14 15.76 36.10
C HIS A 191 -23.15 15.40 34.97
N PRO A 192 -21.94 15.98 34.90
CA PRO A 192 -21.02 15.77 33.78
C PRO A 192 -20.54 14.33 33.59
N ALA A 193 -20.58 13.52 34.66
CA ALA A 193 -20.28 12.10 34.63
C ALA A 193 -21.51 11.20 34.32
N GLN A 194 -22.69 11.76 34.04
CA GLN A 194 -23.88 10.96 33.71
C GLN A 194 -23.95 10.64 32.22
N CYS A 195 -24.36 9.41 31.91
CA CYS A 195 -24.56 8.93 30.55
C CYS A 195 -25.61 9.75 29.81
N ARG A 196 -25.24 10.22 28.61
CA ARG A 196 -26.08 11.04 27.71
C ARG A 196 -26.60 10.28 26.51
N ALA A 197 -26.45 8.96 26.51
CA ALA A 197 -27.05 8.09 25.51
C ALA A 197 -28.59 8.19 25.64
N ALA A 198 -29.30 8.34 24.52
CA ALA A 198 -30.75 8.56 24.53
C ALA A 198 -31.49 7.23 24.40
N ASP A 199 -32.41 6.94 25.33
CA ASP A 199 -33.20 5.70 25.34
C ASP A 199 -34.38 5.77 24.36
N GLU A 200 -35.05 6.93 24.28
CA GLU A 200 -36.07 7.23 23.28
C GLU A 200 -35.77 8.54 22.56
N PHE A 201 -35.79 8.50 21.23
CA PHE A 201 -35.63 9.68 20.40
C PHE A 201 -36.97 10.42 20.34
N GLY A 202 -37.23 11.31 21.30
CA GLY A 202 -38.44 12.16 21.28
C GLY A 202 -38.70 12.74 19.88
N LEU A 203 -39.89 12.48 19.33
CA LEU A 203 -40.32 13.02 18.05
C LEU A 203 -40.54 14.55 18.21
N GLY A 204 -39.76 15.36 17.50
CA GLY A 204 -39.98 16.81 17.40
C GLY A 204 -39.28 17.68 18.46
N ARG A 205 -40.06 18.50 19.19
CA ARG A 205 -39.57 19.55 20.12
C ARG A 205 -39.35 19.07 21.57
N THR A 206 -39.66 17.81 21.88
CA THR A 206 -39.52 17.23 23.22
C THR A 206 -38.05 17.04 23.61
N ARG A 207 -37.75 17.22 24.90
CA ARG A 207 -36.38 17.03 25.41
C ARG A 207 -36.02 15.54 25.36
N PRO A 208 -34.77 15.19 24.96
CA PRO A 208 -34.35 13.79 24.96
C PRO A 208 -34.26 13.25 26.39
N ILE A 209 -34.78 12.04 26.59
CA ILE A 209 -34.58 11.27 27.82
C ILE A 209 -33.25 10.52 27.65
N CYS A 210 -32.36 10.67 28.64
CA CYS A 210 -31.04 10.06 28.63
C CYS A 210 -30.96 8.98 29.70
N CYS A 211 -30.12 7.97 29.47
CA CYS A 211 -29.85 6.89 30.41
C CYS A 211 -29.48 7.41 31.82
N GLY A 212 -28.68 8.48 31.92
CA GLY A 212 -28.44 9.16 33.19
C GLY A 212 -27.59 8.39 34.22
N SER A 213 -27.17 7.16 33.93
CA SER A 213 -26.29 6.37 34.79
C SER A 213 -24.93 7.06 35.01
N ARG A 214 -24.37 6.92 36.21
CA ARG A 214 -23.09 7.49 36.64
C ARG A 214 -21.92 6.68 36.08
N LEU A 215 -21.20 7.26 35.13
CA LEU A 215 -20.05 6.63 34.44
C LEU A 215 -18.81 6.53 35.34
N ASP A 216 -18.73 7.37 36.36
CA ASP A 216 -17.71 7.39 37.40
C ASP A 216 -17.91 6.32 38.49
N HIS A 217 -19.08 5.67 38.51
CA HIS A 217 -19.38 4.56 39.42
C HIS A 217 -19.32 3.21 38.67
N ASN A 218 -18.23 2.95 37.95
CA ASN A 218 -18.04 1.68 37.25
C ASN A 218 -17.20 0.70 38.09
N PRO A 219 -17.77 -0.42 38.56
CA PRO A 219 -17.04 -1.42 39.35
C PRO A 219 -16.07 -2.25 38.51
N ASN A 220 -16.30 -2.37 37.19
CA ASN A 220 -15.46 -3.17 36.30
C ASN A 220 -14.19 -2.39 35.93
N ARG A 221 -13.05 -2.87 36.42
CA ARG A 221 -11.72 -2.30 36.16
C ARG A 221 -10.94 -3.19 35.19
N ARG A 222 -10.74 -2.70 33.96
CA ARG A 222 -9.81 -3.33 33.00
C ARG A 222 -8.40 -2.79 33.22
N SER A 223 -7.60 -3.46 34.05
CA SER A 223 -6.19 -3.09 34.22
C SER A 223 -5.45 -3.16 32.90
N ALA A 224 -4.60 -2.16 32.66
CA ALA A 224 -3.68 -2.20 31.53
C ALA A 224 -2.43 -2.98 31.95
N ILE A 225 -1.97 -3.89 31.10
CA ILE A 225 -0.73 -4.62 31.35
C ILE A 225 0.48 -3.66 31.33
N PRO A 226 1.60 -4.00 31.99
CA PRO A 226 2.76 -3.10 32.12
C PRO A 226 3.29 -2.56 30.80
N ASP A 227 3.42 -3.38 29.76
CA ASP A 227 3.94 -2.97 28.45
C ASP A 227 3.07 -1.91 27.77
N LEU A 228 1.74 -2.06 27.86
CA LEU A 228 0.78 -1.09 27.34
C LEU A 228 0.81 0.22 28.14
N LEU A 229 1.02 0.14 29.47
CA LEU A 229 1.20 1.32 30.30
C LEU A 229 2.49 2.05 29.97
N ALA A 230 3.60 1.34 29.78
CA ALA A 230 4.87 1.94 29.39
C ALA A 230 4.75 2.69 28.05
N LEU A 231 4.15 2.03 27.04
CA LEU A 231 3.86 2.67 25.76
C LEU A 231 2.93 3.88 25.91
N GLN A 232 1.91 3.81 26.75
CA GLN A 232 1.01 4.95 26.98
C GLN A 232 1.73 6.15 27.61
N HIS A 233 2.65 5.93 28.56
CA HIS A 233 3.47 7.00 29.14
C HIS A 233 4.32 7.67 28.07
N GLU A 234 5.01 6.88 27.23
CA GLU A 234 5.83 7.43 26.14
C GLU A 234 4.99 8.23 25.14
N ILE A 235 3.81 7.73 24.77
CA ILE A 235 2.87 8.45 23.90
C ILE A 235 2.46 9.80 24.52
N LEU A 236 2.18 9.85 25.82
CA LEU A 236 1.80 11.09 26.48
C LEU A 236 2.97 12.09 26.52
N ASN A 237 4.19 11.63 26.77
CA ASN A 237 5.41 12.45 26.72
C ASN A 237 5.67 13.01 25.31
N LEU A 238 5.42 12.23 24.26
CA LEU A 238 5.54 12.70 22.87
C LEU A 238 4.47 13.74 22.48
N LEU A 239 3.32 13.73 23.15
CA LEU A 239 2.25 14.70 22.96
C LEU A 239 2.50 16.00 23.74
N ASP A 240 3.31 15.95 24.79
CA ASP A 240 3.71 17.13 25.57
C ASP A 240 4.68 18.00 24.73
N PRO A 241 4.34 19.28 24.48
CA PRO A 241 5.23 20.18 23.74
C PRO A 241 6.58 20.44 24.43
N ASP A 242 6.68 20.27 25.75
CA ASP A 242 7.86 20.66 26.52
C ASP A 242 8.81 19.48 26.85
N ASP A 243 8.43 18.25 26.48
CA ASP A 243 9.16 17.03 26.87
C ASP A 243 10.08 16.49 25.76
N ILE A 244 9.55 15.70 24.82
CA ILE A 244 10.37 14.99 23.82
C ILE A 244 10.34 15.70 22.46
N SER A 245 11.50 16.12 21.95
CA SER A 245 11.63 16.79 20.64
C SER A 245 11.82 15.83 19.47
N GLN A 246 12.43 14.66 19.67
CA GLN A 246 12.68 13.66 18.63
C GLN A 246 12.51 12.22 19.13
N ILE A 247 12.15 11.33 18.23
CA ILE A 247 11.96 9.89 18.46
C ILE A 247 12.46 9.10 17.25
N VAL A 248 12.92 7.87 17.45
CA VAL A 248 13.33 6.99 16.34
C VAL A 248 12.09 6.31 15.72
N SER A 249 11.93 6.44 14.40
CA SER A 249 10.93 5.73 13.60
C SER A 249 11.63 5.05 12.41
N ALA A 250 11.52 3.72 12.32
CA ALA A 250 12.14 2.92 11.27
C ALA A 250 13.64 3.23 11.09
N GLY A 251 14.36 3.29 12.22
CA GLY A 251 15.82 3.46 12.27
C GLY A 251 16.31 4.88 12.05
N ARG A 252 15.42 5.88 11.99
CA ARG A 252 15.80 7.29 11.80
C ARG A 252 15.16 8.20 12.86
N PRO A 253 15.86 9.24 13.34
CA PRO A 253 15.26 10.25 14.21
C PRO A 253 14.23 11.06 13.41
N VAL A 254 13.06 11.26 14.01
CA VAL A 254 11.94 12.02 13.44
C VAL A 254 11.25 12.87 14.50
N ASP A 255 10.56 13.92 14.07
CA ASP A 255 9.68 14.69 14.93
C ASP A 255 8.43 13.85 15.32
N PRO A 256 7.82 14.06 16.51
CA PRO A 256 6.66 13.29 16.95
C PRO A 256 5.50 13.25 15.95
N ILE A 257 5.26 14.33 15.20
CA ILE A 257 4.19 14.37 14.19
C ILE A 257 4.39 13.32 13.08
N LEU A 258 5.64 13.08 12.67
CA LEU A 258 5.96 12.05 11.67
C LEU A 258 5.86 10.66 12.28
N TYR A 259 6.31 10.47 13.52
CA TYR A 259 6.14 9.21 14.24
C TYR A 259 4.66 8.83 14.37
N PHE A 260 3.78 9.75 14.78
CA PHE A 260 2.34 9.45 14.83
C PHE A 260 1.72 9.23 13.45
N THR A 261 2.25 9.88 12.40
CA THR A 261 1.83 9.62 11.01
C THR A 261 2.18 8.19 10.60
N ASP A 262 3.38 7.73 10.92
CA ASP A 262 3.85 6.36 10.69
C ASP A 262 3.02 5.35 11.49
N LEU A 263 2.77 5.63 12.77
CA LEU A 263 1.98 4.80 13.67
C LEU A 263 0.54 4.61 13.15
N GLN A 264 -0.09 5.68 12.65
CA GLN A 264 -1.40 5.62 12.01
C GLN A 264 -1.39 4.85 10.69
N ALA A 265 -0.30 4.94 9.92
CA ALA A 265 -0.14 4.17 8.69
C ALA A 265 -0.05 2.67 9.01
N LEU A 266 0.78 2.27 9.97
CA LEU A 266 0.93 0.86 10.35
C LEU A 266 -0.28 0.30 11.09
N THR A 267 -0.98 1.09 11.89
CA THR A 267 -2.27 0.69 12.48
C THR A 267 -3.26 0.27 11.39
N LEU A 268 -3.34 1.04 10.30
CA LEU A 268 -4.17 0.67 9.15
C LEU A 268 -3.65 -0.59 8.45
N LEU A 269 -2.34 -0.75 8.31
CA LEU A 269 -1.76 -1.97 7.74
C LEU A 269 -2.25 -3.19 8.51
N VAL A 270 -2.04 -3.18 9.83
CA VAL A 270 -2.43 -4.26 10.75
C VAL A 270 -3.92 -4.56 10.63
N CYS A 271 -4.79 -3.54 10.70
CA CYS A 271 -6.23 -3.73 10.49
C CYS A 271 -6.56 -4.37 9.13
N SER A 272 -5.86 -3.96 8.07
CA SER A 272 -6.14 -4.42 6.70
C SER A 272 -5.61 -5.81 6.39
N THR A 273 -4.63 -6.30 7.15
CA THR A 273 -3.99 -7.61 6.96
C THR A 273 -4.30 -8.59 8.10
N TRP A 274 -5.07 -8.17 9.10
CA TRP A 274 -5.51 -9.03 10.20
C TRP A 274 -6.23 -10.30 9.69
N PRO A 275 -5.95 -11.49 10.25
CA PRO A 275 -5.20 -11.80 11.47
C PRO A 275 -3.68 -12.05 11.29
N SER A 276 -3.07 -11.65 10.16
CA SER A 276 -1.65 -11.96 9.89
C SER A 276 -0.65 -11.42 10.91
N ALA A 277 -1.04 -10.43 11.71
CA ALA A 277 -0.23 -9.82 12.76
C ALA A 277 -0.64 -10.27 14.18
N ARG A 278 -1.50 -11.30 14.33
CA ARG A 278 -2.07 -11.69 15.63
C ARG A 278 -0.99 -12.06 16.64
N ASP A 279 0.05 -12.75 16.20
CA ASP A 279 1.18 -13.18 17.05
C ASP A 279 2.05 -12.02 17.55
N LEU A 280 1.86 -10.81 16.99
CA LEU A 280 2.54 -9.59 17.45
C LEU A 280 1.77 -8.86 18.55
N SER A 281 0.52 -9.27 18.84
CA SER A 281 -0.31 -8.69 19.89
C SER A 281 0.31 -8.92 21.27
N PRO A 282 0.29 -7.91 22.17
CA PRO A 282 0.90 -8.04 23.50
C PRO A 282 0.10 -8.93 24.45
N SER A 283 -1.16 -9.24 24.13
CA SER A 283 -2.02 -10.14 24.92
C SER A 283 -3.13 -10.74 24.06
N ASP A 284 -3.76 -11.81 24.55
CA ASP A 284 -4.97 -12.37 23.93
C ASP A 284 -6.17 -11.43 24.03
N ASP A 285 -6.30 -10.65 25.11
CA ASP A 285 -7.37 -9.66 25.26
C ASP A 285 -7.32 -8.60 24.16
N THR A 286 -6.13 -8.04 23.91
CA THR A 286 -5.94 -7.08 22.82
C THR A 286 -6.13 -7.71 21.45
N ALA A 287 -5.71 -8.97 21.24
CA ALA A 287 -5.92 -9.67 19.98
C ALA A 287 -7.42 -9.87 19.69
N ASN A 288 -8.17 -10.35 20.68
CA ASN A 288 -9.62 -10.59 20.57
C ASN A 288 -10.38 -9.26 20.37
N ALA A 289 -9.93 -8.17 21.01
CA ALA A 289 -10.51 -6.85 20.78
C ALA A 289 -10.28 -6.37 19.34
N ILE A 290 -9.13 -6.67 18.73
CA ILE A 290 -8.86 -6.39 17.31
C ILE A 290 -9.74 -7.27 16.40
N ASP A 291 -9.89 -8.56 16.72
CA ASP A 291 -10.80 -9.47 16.00
C ASP A 291 -12.20 -8.86 15.92
N HIS A 292 -12.78 -8.47 17.05
CA HIS A 292 -14.10 -7.84 17.11
C HIS A 292 -14.18 -6.52 16.33
N HIS A 293 -13.12 -5.70 16.37
CA HIS A 293 -13.06 -4.46 15.59
C HIS A 293 -13.10 -4.74 14.09
N VAL A 294 -12.22 -5.63 13.60
CA VAL A 294 -12.12 -5.98 12.18
C VAL A 294 -13.42 -6.61 11.68
N GLU A 295 -14.02 -7.52 12.45
CA GLU A 295 -15.32 -8.12 12.16
C GLU A 295 -16.45 -7.07 12.08
N SER A 296 -16.46 -6.09 12.99
CA SER A 296 -17.43 -4.99 12.96
C SER A 296 -17.29 -4.16 11.67
N GLN A 297 -16.07 -3.85 11.24
CA GLN A 297 -15.82 -3.10 10.00
C GLN A 297 -16.27 -3.88 8.76
N GLN A 298 -15.99 -5.19 8.72
CA GLN A 298 -16.42 -6.05 7.63
C GLN A 298 -17.95 -6.14 7.54
N ARG A 299 -18.64 -6.28 8.68
CA ARG A 299 -20.11 -6.26 8.74
C ARG A 299 -20.68 -4.94 8.23
N HIS A 300 -20.16 -3.81 8.67
CA HIS A 300 -20.60 -2.49 8.19
C HIS A 300 -20.37 -2.28 6.69
N ALA A 301 -19.25 -2.77 6.15
CA ALA A 301 -19.00 -2.74 4.72
C ALA A 301 -20.01 -3.59 3.93
N ALA A 302 -20.34 -4.78 4.43
CA ALA A 302 -21.35 -5.65 3.83
C ALA A 302 -22.76 -5.04 3.88
N GLU A 303 -23.14 -4.38 4.98
CA GLU A 303 -24.42 -3.67 5.10
C GLU A 303 -24.53 -2.50 4.12
N ARG A 304 -23.46 -1.70 3.96
CA ARG A 304 -23.40 -0.62 2.97
C ARG A 304 -23.57 -1.16 1.56
N GLN A 305 -22.94 -2.31 1.25
CA GLN A 305 -23.10 -2.96 -0.05
C GLN A 305 -24.54 -3.38 -0.33
N ARG A 306 -25.22 -3.97 0.68
CA ARG A 306 -26.62 -4.37 0.55
C ARG A 306 -27.55 -3.18 0.29
N ARG A 307 -27.27 -2.03 0.93
CA ARG A 307 -28.06 -0.79 0.75
C ARG A 307 -27.79 -0.08 -0.58
N SER A 308 -26.66 -0.34 -1.24
CA SER A 308 -26.29 0.30 -2.51
C SER A 308 -25.43 -0.62 -3.37
N PRO A 309 -26.05 -1.53 -4.16
CA PRO A 309 -25.34 -2.54 -4.95
C PRO A 309 -24.39 -1.97 -6.02
N SER A 310 -24.60 -0.73 -6.44
CA SER A 310 -23.80 -0.02 -7.45
C SER A 310 -22.43 0.45 -6.92
N ILE A 311 -22.25 0.56 -5.61
CA ILE A 311 -20.96 0.88 -4.98
C ILE A 311 -20.20 -0.44 -4.82
N LYS A 312 -18.91 -0.50 -5.12
CA LYS A 312 -18.09 -1.69 -4.81
C LYS A 312 -17.81 -1.73 -3.31
N ALA A 313 -18.11 -2.86 -2.65
CA ALA A 313 -17.81 -3.12 -1.25
C ALA A 313 -16.29 -3.03 -1.02
N ARG A 314 -15.80 -1.85 -0.66
CA ARG A 314 -14.47 -1.71 -0.09
C ARG A 314 -14.66 -1.61 1.40
N VAL A 315 -14.01 -2.50 2.15
CA VAL A 315 -13.91 -2.34 3.60
C VAL A 315 -13.10 -1.07 3.83
N ILE A 316 -13.76 -0.10 4.45
CA ILE A 316 -13.18 1.17 4.81
C ILE A 316 -12.74 1.02 6.27
N PHE A 317 -11.47 0.74 6.50
CA PHE A 317 -10.87 0.68 7.84
C PHE A 317 -10.59 2.09 8.40
N ASP A 318 -11.45 3.07 8.10
CA ASP A 318 -11.16 4.48 8.37
C ASP A 318 -11.36 4.89 9.83
N PRO A 319 -12.40 4.46 10.58
CA PRO A 319 -12.53 4.90 11.96
C PRO A 319 -11.66 4.04 12.88
N PRO A 320 -10.85 4.65 13.77
CA PRO A 320 -10.10 3.94 14.79
C PRO A 320 -11.07 3.20 15.72
N PRO A 321 -10.63 2.13 16.40
CA PRO A 321 -11.50 1.40 17.31
C PRO A 321 -12.02 2.30 18.44
N ALA A 322 -13.31 2.18 18.78
CA ALA A 322 -13.82 2.82 20.00
C ALA A 322 -13.21 2.15 21.25
N ASP A 323 -13.04 0.82 21.21
CA ASP A 323 -12.44 0.06 22.29
C ASP A 323 -10.96 0.41 22.49
N ALA A 324 -10.61 0.69 23.75
CA ALA A 324 -9.25 0.95 24.17
C ALA A 324 -8.35 -0.26 23.97
N ALA A 325 -8.82 -1.49 24.25
CA ALA A 325 -8.01 -2.70 24.11
C ALA A 325 -7.57 -2.92 22.65
N ALA A 326 -8.50 -2.77 21.71
CA ALA A 326 -8.20 -2.86 20.28
C ALA A 326 -7.22 -1.76 19.83
N SER A 327 -7.42 -0.53 20.30
CA SER A 327 -6.50 0.57 19.96
C SER A 327 -5.12 0.38 20.57
N ALA A 328 -5.04 -0.13 21.80
CA ALA A 328 -3.80 -0.44 22.47
C ALA A 328 -3.02 -1.52 21.71
N GLY A 329 -3.68 -2.63 21.35
CA GLY A 329 -3.06 -3.71 20.57
C GLY A 329 -2.54 -3.23 19.21
N LEU A 330 -3.36 -2.49 18.46
CA LEU A 330 -2.94 -1.95 17.15
C LEU A 330 -1.77 -0.98 17.27
N THR A 331 -1.83 -0.07 18.25
CA THR A 331 -0.77 0.92 18.49
C THR A 331 0.52 0.24 18.93
N HIS A 332 0.43 -0.78 19.79
CA HIS A 332 1.57 -1.57 20.24
C HIS A 332 2.24 -2.35 19.11
N ILE A 333 1.46 -3.04 18.26
CA ILE A 333 1.99 -3.74 17.09
C ILE A 333 2.68 -2.75 16.14
N ALA A 334 2.05 -1.60 15.88
CA ALA A 334 2.61 -0.57 15.02
C ALA A 334 3.92 -0.02 15.59
N ASP A 335 3.97 0.33 16.88
CA ASP A 335 5.18 0.81 17.55
C ASP A 335 6.32 -0.23 17.50
N ARG A 336 6.01 -1.49 17.82
CA ARG A 336 6.96 -2.61 17.75
C ARG A 336 7.57 -2.76 16.36
N VAL A 337 6.78 -2.60 15.30
CA VAL A 337 7.30 -2.63 13.92
C VAL A 337 8.21 -1.42 13.65
N LEU A 338 7.82 -0.20 14.06
CA LEU A 338 8.65 1.00 13.86
C LEU A 338 9.98 0.95 14.61
N ARG A 339 10.01 0.27 15.76
CA ARG A 339 11.19 0.12 16.61
C ARG A 339 11.99 -1.17 16.35
N SER A 340 11.55 -2.01 15.42
CA SER A 340 12.24 -3.27 15.09
C SER A 340 13.68 -3.06 14.58
N GLY A 341 13.99 -1.83 14.15
CA GLY A 341 15.34 -1.35 13.90
C GLY A 341 15.40 -0.55 12.60
N GLY A 342 16.35 -0.87 11.71
CA GLY A 342 16.60 -0.13 10.48
C GLY A 342 15.50 -0.28 9.42
N PRO A 343 15.51 0.55 8.35
CA PRO A 343 14.54 0.44 7.25
C PRO A 343 14.45 -0.96 6.62
N ASP A 344 15.53 -1.73 6.61
CA ASP A 344 15.55 -3.08 6.06
C ASP A 344 14.86 -4.10 6.97
N GLU A 345 15.05 -4.03 8.29
CA GLU A 345 14.35 -4.89 9.26
C GLU A 345 12.85 -4.58 9.27
N VAL A 346 12.48 -3.30 9.22
CA VAL A 346 11.08 -2.87 9.04
C VAL A 346 10.53 -3.43 7.72
N ARG A 347 11.30 -3.42 6.63
CA ARG A 347 10.87 -4.00 5.35
C ARG A 347 10.59 -5.50 5.47
N GLU A 348 11.42 -6.26 6.19
CA GLU A 348 11.19 -7.68 6.44
C GLU A 348 9.86 -7.93 7.19
N GLN A 349 9.60 -7.14 8.25
CA GLN A 349 8.33 -7.19 8.97
C GLN A 349 7.14 -6.87 8.05
N LEU A 350 7.23 -5.81 7.25
CA LEU A 350 6.18 -5.42 6.31
C LEU A 350 5.93 -6.48 5.23
N ARG A 351 6.98 -7.17 4.76
CA ARG A 351 6.87 -8.23 3.75
C ARG A 351 6.10 -9.44 4.29
N SER A 352 6.25 -9.76 5.59
CA SER A 352 5.48 -10.84 6.23
C SER A 352 3.98 -10.53 6.31
N LEU A 353 3.62 -9.26 6.48
CA LEU A 353 2.23 -8.81 6.62
C LEU A 353 1.53 -8.56 5.29
N LEU A 354 2.28 -8.20 4.24
CA LEU A 354 1.74 -7.83 2.95
C LEU A 354 1.64 -9.02 1.97
N PRO A 355 0.72 -8.97 1.00
CA PRO A 355 0.70 -9.95 -0.08
C PRO A 355 2.04 -9.93 -0.85
N ALA A 356 2.58 -11.11 -1.17
CA ALA A 356 3.87 -11.28 -1.86
C ALA A 356 4.01 -10.53 -3.21
N SER A 357 2.89 -10.16 -3.84
CA SER A 357 2.90 -9.42 -5.09
C SER A 357 2.81 -7.92 -4.84
N SER A 358 3.78 -7.12 -5.32
CA SER A 358 3.75 -5.65 -5.18
C SER A 358 2.50 -5.02 -5.80
N ARG A 359 1.96 -5.61 -6.88
CA ARG A 359 0.68 -5.19 -7.47
C ARG A 359 -0.51 -5.45 -6.53
N ARG A 360 -0.49 -6.53 -5.76
CA ARG A 360 -1.54 -6.81 -4.76
C ARG A 360 -1.33 -5.95 -3.52
N ALA A 361 -0.09 -5.83 -3.03
CA ALA A 361 0.27 -4.97 -1.91
C ALA A 361 -0.15 -3.50 -2.15
N SER A 362 0.17 -2.93 -3.32
CA SER A 362 -0.24 -1.58 -3.72
C SER A 362 -1.76 -1.38 -3.88
N ARG A 363 -2.53 -2.46 -3.96
CA ARG A 363 -4.00 -2.43 -4.07
C ARG A 363 -4.71 -2.69 -2.75
N THR A 364 -3.99 -3.01 -1.68
CA THR A 364 -4.55 -3.06 -0.33
C THR A 364 -5.04 -1.66 0.10
N PRO A 365 -6.00 -1.55 1.03
CA PRO A 365 -6.41 -0.26 1.59
C PRO A 365 -5.20 0.55 2.09
N TRP A 366 -4.26 -0.11 2.77
CA TRP A 366 -3.02 0.50 3.22
C TRP A 366 -2.11 0.98 2.07
N GLY A 367 -1.81 0.11 1.11
CA GLY A 367 -0.96 0.43 -0.05
C GLY A 367 -1.49 1.60 -0.88
N LEU A 368 -2.82 1.70 -1.01
CA LEU A 368 -3.48 2.84 -1.64
C LEU A 368 -3.34 4.12 -0.81
N ARG A 369 -3.45 4.05 0.53
CA ARG A 369 -3.30 5.22 1.43
C ARG A 369 -1.89 5.79 1.34
N VAL A 370 -0.86 4.95 1.57
CA VAL A 370 0.54 5.43 1.61
C VAL A 370 1.05 5.88 0.24
N SER A 371 0.43 5.44 -0.86
CA SER A 371 0.78 5.88 -2.22
C SER A 371 0.07 7.17 -2.66
N ARG A 372 -1.03 7.57 -2.01
CA ARG A 372 -1.90 8.69 -2.43
C ARG A 372 -1.99 9.82 -1.41
N THR A 373 -1.46 9.62 -0.21
CA THR A 373 -1.47 10.62 0.86
C THR A 373 -0.63 11.84 0.47
N THR A 374 -1.15 13.03 0.75
CA THR A 374 -0.43 14.31 0.60
C THR A 374 0.58 14.53 1.72
N THR A 375 0.37 13.91 2.89
CA THR A 375 1.30 13.91 4.00
C THR A 375 2.10 12.60 3.95
N PRO A 376 3.38 12.63 3.53
CA PRO A 376 4.18 11.42 3.41
C PRO A 376 4.57 10.88 4.79
N CYS A 377 4.68 9.55 4.90
CA CYS A 377 5.35 8.89 6.02
C CYS A 377 6.82 9.35 6.14
N SER A 378 7.44 9.07 7.28
CA SER A 378 8.86 9.33 7.49
C SER A 378 9.73 8.70 6.40
N GLU A 379 10.94 9.23 6.23
CA GLU A 379 11.89 8.69 5.26
C GLU A 379 12.28 7.24 5.56
N GLY A 380 12.44 6.87 6.84
CA GLY A 380 12.75 5.51 7.25
C GLY A 380 11.65 4.53 6.82
N LEU A 381 10.38 4.83 7.18
CA LEU A 381 9.26 3.98 6.82
C LEU A 381 9.03 3.93 5.30
N ARG A 382 9.19 5.05 4.59
CA ARG A 382 9.08 5.11 3.13
C ARG A 382 10.16 4.27 2.43
N THR A 383 11.40 4.34 2.91
CA THR A 383 12.50 3.48 2.42
C THR A 383 12.19 2.00 2.64
N ALA A 384 11.50 1.66 3.72
CA ALA A 384 11.08 0.28 3.99
C ALA A 384 9.99 -0.19 3.01
N TYR A 385 8.89 0.57 2.84
CA TYR A 385 7.73 0.08 2.08
C TYR A 385 7.79 0.29 0.58
N GLU A 386 8.51 1.30 0.06
CA GLU A 386 8.46 1.64 -1.37
C GLU A 386 8.81 0.46 -2.29
N PRO A 387 9.87 -0.32 -2.02
CA PRO A 387 10.20 -1.50 -2.83
C PRO A 387 9.10 -2.57 -2.80
N LEU A 388 8.35 -2.67 -1.71
CA LEU A 388 7.26 -3.65 -1.56
C LEU A 388 6.02 -3.25 -2.38
N LEU A 389 5.80 -1.95 -2.61
CA LEU A 389 4.64 -1.44 -3.34
C LEU A 389 4.92 -1.19 -4.82
N LYS A 390 6.14 -0.79 -5.16
CA LYS A 390 6.56 -0.44 -6.52
C LYS A 390 7.48 -1.56 -7.05
N ALA A 391 6.96 -2.41 -7.94
CA ALA A 391 7.78 -3.43 -8.60
C ALA A 391 8.83 -2.82 -9.57
N PHE A 392 8.66 -1.56 -9.97
CA PHE A 392 9.58 -0.77 -10.80
C PHE A 392 9.41 0.71 -10.43
N THR A 393 10.49 1.41 -10.14
CA THR A 393 10.47 2.88 -10.09
C THR A 393 10.21 3.43 -11.49
N LYS A 394 9.53 4.58 -11.60
CA LYS A 394 9.31 5.29 -12.87
C LYS A 394 10.07 6.60 -12.81
N ALA A 395 10.71 6.98 -13.91
CA ALA A 395 11.55 8.17 -13.96
C ALA A 395 10.75 9.41 -13.50
N GLY A 396 11.29 10.14 -12.52
CA GLY A 396 10.70 11.39 -12.03
C GLY A 396 9.33 11.26 -11.33
N GLY A 397 8.91 10.06 -10.90
CA GLY A 397 7.67 9.87 -10.14
C GLY A 397 6.37 10.04 -10.93
N GLN A 398 6.45 10.27 -12.25
CA GLN A 398 5.27 10.53 -13.09
C GLN A 398 4.55 9.22 -13.47
N PRO A 399 3.20 9.17 -13.42
CA PRO A 399 2.42 7.96 -13.74
C PRO A 399 2.61 7.43 -15.16
N GLN A 400 2.99 8.28 -16.12
CA GLN A 400 3.20 7.92 -17.53
C GLN A 400 4.69 7.73 -17.87
N ALA A 401 5.61 7.98 -16.94
CA ALA A 401 7.04 7.90 -17.23
C ALA A 401 7.53 6.47 -17.47
N ARG A 402 8.61 6.37 -18.25
CA ARG A 402 9.35 5.15 -18.52
C ARG A 402 9.80 4.52 -17.19
N ARG A 403 9.68 3.20 -17.07
CA ARG A 403 10.19 2.46 -15.89
C ARG A 403 11.71 2.60 -15.84
N GLU A 404 12.27 2.81 -14.67
CA GLU A 404 13.72 2.83 -14.46
C GLU A 404 14.28 1.39 -14.44
N PRO A 405 15.56 1.23 -14.79
CA PRO A 405 16.33 0.04 -14.46
C PRO A 405 16.25 -0.30 -12.98
N VAL A 406 16.09 -1.58 -12.66
CA VAL A 406 16.08 -2.11 -11.29
C VAL A 406 17.47 -2.64 -10.89
N ILE A 407 18.27 -3.03 -11.87
CA ILE A 407 19.66 -3.47 -11.66
C ILE A 407 20.60 -2.57 -12.48
N ARG A 408 21.78 -2.31 -11.90
CA ARG A 408 22.90 -1.62 -12.57
C ARG A 408 24.10 -2.57 -12.59
N PRO A 409 24.12 -3.51 -13.54
CA PRO A 409 25.23 -4.44 -13.70
C PRO A 409 26.55 -3.71 -13.99
N HIS A 410 27.65 -4.33 -13.59
CA HIS A 410 28.97 -3.71 -13.68
C HIS A 410 29.67 -4.04 -15.02
N ARG A 411 29.35 -5.21 -15.60
CA ARG A 411 30.08 -5.75 -16.77
C ARG A 411 29.24 -5.95 -18.02
N TRP A 412 27.92 -6.05 -17.88
CA TRP A 412 27.02 -6.39 -19.00
C TRP A 412 25.88 -5.40 -19.15
N GLY A 413 25.55 -4.99 -20.37
CA GLY A 413 24.31 -4.28 -20.69
C GLY A 413 23.27 -5.14 -21.42
N PRO A 414 22.13 -4.54 -21.82
CA PRO A 414 21.06 -5.24 -22.56
C PRO A 414 21.54 -5.88 -23.87
N GLU A 415 22.63 -5.39 -24.47
CA GLU A 415 23.28 -5.95 -25.65
C GLU A 415 23.81 -7.38 -25.46
N HIS A 416 24.08 -7.80 -24.22
CA HIS A 416 24.51 -9.16 -23.87
C HIS A 416 23.33 -10.12 -23.64
N ILE A 417 22.10 -9.65 -23.81
CA ILE A 417 20.92 -10.49 -23.64
C ILE A 417 20.54 -11.14 -24.99
N PRO A 418 20.43 -12.48 -25.06
CA PRO A 418 20.03 -13.20 -26.26
C PRO A 418 18.56 -12.98 -26.61
N ALA A 419 18.17 -13.24 -27.86
CA ALA A 419 16.78 -13.09 -28.30
C ALA A 419 15.83 -14.17 -27.73
N LEU A 420 16.36 -15.32 -27.32
CA LEU A 420 15.69 -16.34 -26.52
C LEU A 420 16.70 -16.90 -25.51
N LEU A 421 16.27 -17.11 -24.26
CA LEU A 421 17.16 -17.61 -23.21
C LEU A 421 17.80 -18.96 -23.64
N PRO A 422 19.13 -19.15 -23.64
CA PRO A 422 19.76 -20.42 -23.94
C PRO A 422 19.25 -21.55 -23.04
N LYS A 423 19.18 -22.77 -23.57
CA LYS A 423 18.63 -23.92 -22.83
C LYS A 423 19.44 -24.21 -21.56
N ALA A 424 20.77 -24.13 -21.64
CA ALA A 424 21.65 -24.32 -20.49
C ALA A 424 21.44 -23.27 -19.38
N TRP A 425 21.14 -22.02 -19.73
CA TRP A 425 20.80 -20.99 -18.74
C TRP A 425 19.44 -21.26 -18.10
N TYR A 426 18.47 -21.67 -18.91
CA TYR A 426 17.15 -22.05 -18.42
C TYR A 426 17.22 -23.19 -17.40
N GLU A 427 17.93 -24.27 -17.72
CA GLU A 427 18.04 -25.47 -16.86
C GLU A 427 18.80 -25.21 -15.55
N ARG A 428 19.74 -24.26 -15.54
CA ARG A 428 20.52 -23.91 -14.34
C ARG A 428 19.79 -22.97 -13.37
N HIS A 429 19.04 -21.99 -13.87
CA HIS A 429 18.46 -20.94 -13.01
C HIS A 429 16.94 -21.00 -12.82
N PHE A 430 16.22 -21.73 -13.67
CA PHE A 430 14.75 -21.69 -13.67
C PHE A 430 14.14 -23.07 -13.44
N THR A 431 13.25 -23.14 -12.44
CA THR A 431 12.43 -24.33 -12.21
C THR A 431 11.33 -24.44 -13.27
N PRO A 432 11.13 -25.60 -13.90
CA PRO A 432 10.05 -25.81 -14.87
C PRO A 432 8.67 -25.49 -14.28
N LEU A 433 7.88 -24.68 -15.00
CA LEU A 433 6.51 -24.37 -14.64
C LEU A 433 5.57 -25.42 -15.23
N ALA A 434 4.77 -26.09 -14.38
CA ALA A 434 3.74 -27.03 -14.83
C ALA A 434 2.75 -26.32 -15.78
N ASP A 435 2.35 -27.01 -16.85
CA ASP A 435 1.40 -26.55 -17.87
C ASP A 435 1.81 -25.28 -18.66
N VAL A 436 3.05 -24.80 -18.50
CA VAL A 436 3.57 -23.67 -19.28
C VAL A 436 4.67 -24.16 -20.21
N ASN A 437 4.50 -23.91 -21.52
CA ASN A 437 5.52 -24.25 -22.50
C ASN A 437 6.86 -23.55 -22.15
N PRO A 438 7.99 -24.28 -22.04
CA PRO A 438 9.29 -23.71 -21.67
C PRO A 438 9.75 -22.55 -22.55
N VAL A 439 9.33 -22.52 -23.83
CA VAL A 439 9.64 -21.40 -24.74
C VAL A 439 9.05 -20.08 -24.22
N PHE A 440 7.86 -20.10 -23.62
CA PHE A 440 7.28 -18.89 -23.02
C PHE A 440 8.05 -18.44 -21.79
N VAL A 441 8.53 -19.37 -20.97
CA VAL A 441 9.35 -19.04 -19.79
C VAL A 441 10.66 -18.39 -20.23
N ARG A 442 11.36 -19.04 -21.17
CA ARG A 442 12.62 -18.55 -21.76
C ARG A 442 12.47 -17.19 -22.42
N ARG A 443 11.40 -16.96 -23.19
CA ARG A 443 11.11 -15.66 -23.81
C ARG A 443 10.79 -14.60 -22.76
N THR A 444 10.00 -14.94 -21.75
CA THR A 444 9.66 -14.01 -20.68
C THR A 444 10.90 -13.61 -19.88
N ALA A 445 11.81 -14.56 -19.62
CA ALA A 445 13.05 -14.30 -18.90
C ALA A 445 13.92 -13.26 -19.60
N VAL A 446 14.21 -13.40 -20.90
CA VAL A 446 15.02 -12.40 -21.63
C VAL A 446 14.35 -11.02 -21.69
N LEU A 447 13.02 -10.95 -21.86
CA LEU A 447 12.29 -9.68 -21.82
C LEU A 447 12.40 -9.01 -20.45
N ARG A 448 12.38 -9.80 -19.37
CA ARG A 448 12.51 -9.31 -18.00
C ARG A 448 13.93 -8.85 -17.70
N LEU A 449 14.96 -9.57 -18.13
CA LEU A 449 16.36 -9.13 -18.00
C LEU A 449 16.59 -7.79 -18.69
N VAL A 450 16.10 -7.60 -19.92
CA VAL A 450 16.21 -6.32 -20.63
C VAL A 450 15.50 -5.22 -19.83
N GLN A 451 14.29 -5.49 -19.34
CA GLN A 451 13.54 -4.53 -18.53
C GLN A 451 14.24 -4.20 -17.20
N MET A 452 14.93 -5.16 -16.58
CA MET A 452 15.65 -4.97 -15.32
C MET A 452 16.87 -4.06 -15.51
N VAL A 453 17.61 -4.18 -16.63
CA VAL A 453 18.84 -3.37 -16.89
C VAL A 453 18.56 -2.06 -17.63
N ALA A 454 17.60 -2.05 -18.56
CA ALA A 454 17.33 -0.91 -19.43
C ALA A 454 16.04 -0.16 -19.09
N GLY A 455 15.23 -0.67 -18.15
CA GLY A 455 13.93 -0.11 -17.81
C GLY A 455 12.88 -0.30 -18.92
N GLY A 456 11.86 0.55 -18.93
CA GLY A 456 10.78 0.52 -19.93
C GLY A 456 9.77 -0.62 -19.77
N SER A 457 8.96 -0.85 -20.80
CA SER A 457 7.90 -1.85 -20.90
C SER A 457 8.40 -3.16 -21.52
N LEU A 458 7.63 -4.25 -21.37
CA LEU A 458 7.95 -5.52 -22.05
C LEU A 458 7.86 -5.38 -23.59
N GLY A 459 7.07 -4.44 -24.10
CA GLY A 459 6.98 -4.16 -25.53
C GLY A 459 8.27 -3.51 -26.06
N GLU A 460 8.82 -2.54 -25.34
CA GLU A 460 10.12 -1.94 -25.66
C GLU A 460 11.24 -2.99 -25.59
N ALA A 461 11.25 -3.85 -24.58
CA ALA A 461 12.19 -4.97 -24.49
C ALA A 461 12.07 -5.95 -25.67
N ALA A 462 10.86 -6.26 -26.10
CA ALA A 462 10.62 -7.11 -27.27
C ALA A 462 11.07 -6.45 -28.58
N GLY A 463 10.89 -5.13 -28.70
CA GLY A 463 11.41 -4.33 -29.80
C GLY A 463 12.94 -4.37 -29.85
N PHE A 464 13.60 -4.15 -28.71
CA PHE A 464 15.05 -4.22 -28.59
C PHE A 464 15.63 -5.58 -28.98
N LEU A 465 14.95 -6.68 -28.60
CA LEU A 465 15.38 -8.04 -28.96
C LEU A 465 15.02 -8.46 -30.39
N GLY A 466 14.32 -7.61 -31.18
CA GLY A 466 13.90 -7.92 -32.54
C GLY A 466 12.75 -8.94 -32.63
N ILE A 467 12.01 -9.15 -31.53
CA ILE A 467 10.91 -10.13 -31.42
C ILE A 467 9.59 -9.49 -31.89
N ALA A 468 9.54 -8.17 -32.10
CA ALA A 468 8.32 -7.40 -32.35
C ALA A 468 8.05 -6.98 -33.83
N VAL A 469 8.87 -7.40 -34.81
CA VAL A 469 8.87 -6.76 -36.14
C VAL A 469 7.93 -7.44 -37.18
N THR A 470 6.79 -6.76 -37.39
CA THR A 470 6.02 -6.39 -38.61
C THR A 470 5.35 -7.35 -39.61
N HIS A 471 5.44 -8.69 -39.57
CA HIS A 471 4.68 -9.52 -40.56
C HIS A 471 3.80 -10.66 -40.03
N THR A 472 3.62 -10.78 -38.71
CA THR A 472 2.61 -11.68 -38.16
C THR A 472 1.35 -10.88 -37.80
N ALA A 473 0.21 -11.24 -38.38
CA ALA A 473 -1.13 -10.63 -38.22
C ALA A 473 -1.71 -10.64 -36.78
N ARG A 474 -0.88 -10.68 -35.74
CA ARG A 474 -1.27 -10.62 -34.33
C ARG A 474 -0.30 -9.76 -33.54
N GLN A 475 -0.38 -8.45 -33.74
CA GLN A 475 0.32 -7.42 -32.94
C GLN A 475 0.06 -7.52 -31.41
N GLY A 476 -0.89 -8.34 -30.95
CA GLY A 476 -1.23 -8.50 -29.53
C GLY A 476 -0.78 -9.80 -28.82
N ARG A 477 -0.04 -10.72 -29.45
CA ARG A 477 0.26 -12.05 -28.87
C ARG A 477 1.74 -12.35 -28.53
N ILE A 478 2.68 -11.45 -28.79
CA ILE A 478 4.11 -11.76 -28.65
C ILE A 478 4.53 -11.88 -27.17
N TYR A 479 3.92 -11.08 -26.30
CA TYR A 479 4.13 -11.10 -24.83
C TYR A 479 2.95 -11.71 -24.05
N SER A 480 1.91 -12.26 -24.70
CA SER A 480 0.80 -12.91 -23.99
C SER A 480 1.28 -14.12 -23.17
N GLY A 481 2.37 -14.77 -23.61
CA GLY A 481 3.10 -15.81 -22.88
C GLY A 481 3.55 -15.39 -21.49
N ALA A 482 3.96 -14.13 -21.29
CA ALA A 482 4.40 -13.64 -19.99
C ALA A 482 3.28 -13.68 -18.94
N GLY A 483 2.02 -13.47 -19.38
CA GLY A 483 0.85 -13.63 -18.50
C GLY A 483 0.69 -15.06 -17.99
N TYR A 484 0.92 -16.06 -18.85
CA TYR A 484 0.88 -17.49 -18.49
C TYR A 484 2.06 -17.90 -17.61
N VAL A 485 3.26 -17.36 -17.86
CA VAL A 485 4.44 -17.61 -17.02
C VAL A 485 4.22 -17.05 -15.61
N HIS A 486 3.76 -15.80 -15.49
CA HIS A 486 3.49 -15.20 -14.19
C HIS A 486 2.32 -15.86 -13.46
N SER A 487 1.30 -16.37 -14.18
CA SER A 487 0.21 -17.12 -13.55
C SER A 487 0.66 -18.52 -13.12
N GLY A 488 1.50 -19.20 -13.91
CA GLY A 488 2.08 -20.50 -13.60
C GLY A 488 3.04 -20.44 -12.40
N ALA A 489 3.96 -19.47 -12.38
CA ALA A 489 4.89 -19.27 -11.26
C ALA A 489 4.15 -19.06 -9.93
N ARG A 490 3.02 -18.33 -9.95
CA ARG A 490 2.19 -18.11 -8.74
C ARG A 490 1.51 -19.36 -8.20
N ARG A 491 1.38 -20.43 -8.99
CA ARG A 491 0.78 -21.69 -8.56
C ARG A 491 1.82 -22.66 -7.99
N GLN A 492 3.11 -22.35 -8.10
CA GLN A 492 4.16 -23.16 -7.51
C GLN A 492 4.20 -22.99 -5.99
N ALA A 493 4.81 -23.97 -5.31
CA ALA A 493 5.07 -23.93 -3.87
C ALA A 493 5.93 -22.72 -3.47
N ASP A 494 6.85 -22.30 -4.34
CA ASP A 494 7.58 -21.03 -4.24
C ASP A 494 7.13 -20.06 -5.35
N PRO A 495 6.24 -19.10 -5.06
CA PRO A 495 5.80 -18.09 -6.02
C PRO A 495 6.88 -17.11 -6.51
N LEU A 496 8.05 -17.04 -5.85
CA LEU A 496 9.15 -16.13 -6.16
C LEU A 496 10.27 -16.79 -6.95
N ALA A 497 10.25 -18.11 -7.13
CA ALA A 497 11.29 -18.88 -7.81
C ALA A 497 11.70 -18.31 -9.18
N PHE A 498 10.74 -17.79 -9.96
CA PHE A 498 11.03 -17.18 -11.26
C PHE A 498 11.84 -15.88 -11.16
N GLU A 499 11.53 -15.01 -10.20
CA GLU A 499 12.28 -13.76 -9.99
C GLU A 499 13.63 -14.04 -9.31
N ALA A 500 13.70 -15.05 -8.43
CA ALA A 500 14.96 -15.55 -7.88
C ALA A 500 15.89 -16.08 -8.99
N GLY A 501 15.35 -16.82 -9.96
CA GLY A 501 16.10 -17.29 -11.13
C GLY A 501 16.63 -16.15 -12.00
N LEU A 502 15.84 -15.07 -12.18
CA LEU A 502 16.31 -13.86 -12.89
C LEU A 502 17.48 -13.19 -12.17
N ASN A 503 17.40 -13.04 -10.85
CA ASN A 503 18.48 -12.45 -10.05
C ASN A 503 19.72 -13.34 -10.02
N SER A 504 19.56 -14.66 -9.93
CA SER A 504 20.67 -15.62 -10.00
C SER A 504 21.40 -15.55 -11.33
N LEU A 505 20.66 -15.50 -12.45
CA LEU A 505 21.27 -15.35 -13.77
C LEU A 505 21.93 -13.98 -13.95
N ALA A 506 21.31 -12.91 -13.45
CA ALA A 506 21.92 -11.58 -13.48
C ALA A 506 23.26 -11.54 -12.72
N ALA A 507 23.35 -12.22 -11.58
CA ALA A 507 24.58 -12.37 -10.81
C ALA A 507 25.64 -13.17 -11.58
N GLU A 508 25.27 -14.30 -12.20
CA GLU A 508 26.21 -15.09 -13.04
C GLU A 508 26.79 -14.24 -14.18
N LEU A 509 25.98 -13.39 -14.83
CA LEU A 509 26.45 -12.52 -15.91
C LEU A 509 27.44 -11.45 -15.44
N ASP A 510 27.39 -11.04 -14.17
CA ASP A 510 28.38 -10.12 -13.60
C ASP A 510 29.69 -10.83 -13.19
N GLU A 511 29.72 -12.16 -13.04
CA GLU A 511 30.93 -12.91 -12.65
C GLU A 511 32.05 -12.81 -13.69
N PRO A 512 33.30 -12.44 -13.29
CA PRO A 512 34.43 -12.25 -14.21
C PRO A 512 34.70 -13.43 -15.15
N THR A 513 34.41 -14.64 -14.70
CA THR A 513 34.59 -15.91 -15.42
C THR A 513 33.55 -16.15 -16.51
N THR A 514 32.42 -15.44 -16.49
CA THR A 514 31.34 -15.60 -17.46
C THR A 514 31.68 -14.87 -18.76
N PRO A 515 31.75 -15.58 -19.91
CA PRO A 515 32.00 -14.95 -21.21
C PRO A 515 30.77 -14.16 -21.67
N LEU A 516 30.99 -12.92 -22.07
CA LEU A 516 29.93 -12.02 -22.53
C LEU A 516 29.91 -11.97 -24.06
N ILE A 517 28.78 -12.39 -24.64
CA ILE A 517 28.54 -12.32 -26.08
C ILE A 517 27.70 -11.07 -26.36
N ASN A 518 28.15 -10.21 -27.28
CA ASN A 518 27.34 -9.09 -27.74
C ASN A 518 26.29 -9.56 -28.77
N TYR A 519 25.17 -10.06 -28.28
CA TYR A 519 24.09 -10.57 -29.12
C TYR A 519 23.43 -9.48 -29.96
N LEU A 520 23.42 -8.22 -29.51
CA LEU A 520 22.92 -7.10 -30.31
C LEU A 520 23.76 -6.91 -31.59
N ARG A 521 25.09 -6.86 -31.45
CA ARG A 521 26.02 -6.76 -32.59
C ARG A 521 25.81 -7.91 -33.57
N ARG A 522 25.69 -9.15 -33.06
CA ARG A 522 25.40 -10.32 -33.91
C ARG A 522 24.06 -10.21 -34.64
N ARG A 523 23.00 -9.71 -33.99
CA ARG A 523 21.69 -9.49 -34.65
C ARG A 523 21.80 -8.42 -35.75
N GLN A 524 22.49 -7.32 -35.49
CA GLN A 524 22.69 -6.23 -36.46
C GLN A 524 23.51 -6.70 -37.68
N ALA A 525 24.63 -7.40 -37.44
CA ALA A 525 25.46 -7.95 -38.52
C ALA A 525 24.71 -8.95 -39.42
N LEU A 526 23.70 -9.61 -38.87
CA LEU A 526 22.93 -10.63 -39.59
C LEU A 526 21.57 -10.15 -40.11
N GLU A 527 21.23 -8.86 -39.99
CA GLU A 527 19.91 -8.32 -40.33
C GLU A 527 19.53 -8.56 -41.80
N THR A 528 20.48 -8.43 -42.71
CA THR A 528 20.32 -8.67 -44.15
C THR A 528 21.07 -9.90 -44.64
N TRP A 529 21.71 -10.64 -43.72
CA TRP A 529 22.61 -11.73 -44.06
C TRP A 529 21.85 -13.00 -44.46
N SER A 530 22.41 -13.71 -45.43
CA SER A 530 22.08 -15.10 -45.73
C SER A 530 23.28 -15.80 -46.35
N ILE A 531 23.26 -17.13 -46.35
CA ILE A 531 24.28 -17.92 -47.05
C ILE A 531 24.16 -17.60 -48.54
N ASP A 532 25.26 -17.14 -49.14
CA ASP A 532 25.31 -16.83 -50.57
C ASP A 532 25.33 -18.12 -51.42
N LYS A 533 25.16 -17.97 -52.74
CA LYS A 533 25.15 -19.11 -53.67
C LYS A 533 26.48 -19.89 -53.67
N PRO A 534 27.66 -19.24 -53.76
CA PRO A 534 28.94 -19.96 -53.75
C PRO A 534 29.16 -20.78 -52.47
N THR A 535 28.97 -20.19 -51.30
CA THR A 535 29.12 -20.87 -50.00
C THR A 535 28.12 -22.01 -49.86
N TRP A 536 26.88 -21.82 -50.34
CA TRP A 536 25.89 -22.89 -50.34
C TRP A 536 26.29 -24.06 -51.22
N ASN A 537 26.79 -23.79 -52.44
CA ASN A 537 27.25 -24.83 -53.36
C ASN A 537 28.43 -25.62 -52.78
N ASP A 538 29.37 -24.94 -52.13
CA ASP A 538 30.50 -25.55 -51.43
C ASP A 538 30.06 -26.37 -50.19
N LEU A 539 29.04 -25.92 -49.46
CA LEU A 539 28.47 -26.68 -48.35
C LEU A 539 27.81 -27.98 -48.82
N ILE A 540 27.06 -27.94 -49.92
CA ILE A 540 26.33 -29.13 -50.40
C ILE A 540 27.25 -30.20 -51.02
N THR A 541 28.42 -29.83 -51.57
CA THR A 541 29.40 -30.80 -52.09
C THR A 541 30.08 -31.61 -50.98
N ARG A 542 30.14 -31.06 -49.76
CA ARG A 542 30.65 -31.77 -48.57
C ARG A 542 29.64 -32.72 -47.92
N LEU A 543 28.37 -32.71 -48.38
CA LEU A 543 27.35 -33.59 -47.80
C LEU A 543 27.46 -35.00 -48.38
N PRO A 544 27.28 -36.05 -47.56
CA PRO A 544 27.29 -37.42 -48.06
C PRO A 544 26.13 -37.64 -49.04
N PRO A 545 26.31 -38.51 -50.06
CA PRO A 545 25.23 -38.86 -50.98
C PRO A 545 24.06 -39.49 -50.20
N VAL A 546 22.84 -39.08 -50.53
CA VAL A 546 21.63 -39.63 -49.89
C VAL A 546 21.22 -40.91 -50.61
N PRO A 547 21.19 -42.07 -49.93
CA PRO A 547 20.75 -43.32 -50.54
C PRO A 547 19.23 -43.30 -50.79
N GLY A 548 18.80 -43.74 -51.97
CA GLY A 548 17.39 -43.90 -52.35
C GLY A 548 16.91 -43.03 -53.52
N PRO A 549 15.70 -43.26 -54.05
CA PRO A 549 15.18 -42.58 -55.25
C PRO A 549 14.75 -41.11 -55.00
N GLN A 550 14.53 -40.72 -53.74
CA GLN A 550 14.14 -39.36 -53.37
C GLN A 550 15.35 -38.50 -53.04
N ARG A 551 15.73 -37.62 -53.96
CA ARG A 551 16.80 -36.64 -53.72
C ARG A 551 16.30 -35.50 -52.82
N PRO A 552 17.09 -35.05 -51.84
CA PRO A 552 16.71 -33.90 -51.02
C PRO A 552 16.63 -32.63 -51.88
N GLU A 553 15.59 -31.81 -51.70
CA GLU A 553 15.53 -30.46 -52.27
C GLU A 553 16.74 -29.66 -51.74
N LEU A 554 17.59 -29.09 -52.61
CA LEU A 554 18.80 -28.31 -52.25
C LEU A 554 18.76 -26.86 -52.78
N GLY A 555 17.59 -26.39 -53.24
CA GLY A 555 17.44 -25.05 -53.79
C GLY A 555 17.41 -23.93 -52.74
N ASP A 556 17.11 -22.71 -53.21
CA ASP A 556 17.11 -21.46 -52.43
C ASP A 556 16.26 -21.53 -51.16
N ARG A 557 15.18 -22.30 -51.17
CA ARG A 557 14.34 -22.52 -49.98
C ARG A 557 15.12 -23.20 -48.85
N LYS A 558 15.94 -24.20 -49.17
CA LYS A 558 16.76 -24.88 -48.16
C LYS A 558 17.94 -24.02 -47.74
N ARG A 559 18.53 -23.25 -48.67
CA ARG A 559 19.54 -22.23 -48.34
C ARG A 559 18.99 -21.19 -47.35
N GLN A 560 17.75 -20.74 -47.52
CA GLN A 560 17.07 -19.84 -46.59
C GLN A 560 16.88 -20.48 -45.20
N ILE A 561 16.47 -21.74 -45.12
CA ILE A 561 16.32 -22.43 -43.83
C ILE A 561 17.69 -22.66 -43.16
N ALA A 562 18.72 -23.00 -43.93
CA ALA A 562 20.09 -23.12 -43.45
C ALA A 562 20.63 -21.78 -42.92
N SER A 563 20.32 -20.68 -43.59
CA SER A 563 20.65 -19.32 -43.12
C SER A 563 19.97 -19.00 -41.80
N ILE A 564 18.68 -19.36 -41.66
CA ILE A 564 17.93 -19.22 -40.41
C ILE A 564 18.55 -20.06 -39.29
N PHE A 565 19.01 -21.27 -39.59
CA PHE A 565 19.69 -22.12 -38.61
C PHE A 565 20.96 -21.44 -38.08
N VAL A 566 21.81 -20.93 -38.97
CA VAL A 566 23.03 -20.20 -38.58
C VAL A 566 22.67 -18.96 -37.75
N TRP A 567 21.67 -18.19 -38.15
CA TRP A 567 21.19 -17.03 -37.39
C TRP A 567 20.73 -17.41 -35.96
N VAL A 568 20.00 -18.52 -35.81
CA VAL A 568 19.54 -19.01 -34.50
C VAL A 568 20.71 -19.40 -33.61
N GLU A 569 21.72 -20.09 -34.15
CA GLU A 569 22.92 -20.48 -33.39
C GLU A 569 23.72 -19.25 -32.90
N LEU A 570 23.86 -18.22 -33.75
CA LEU A 570 24.63 -17.01 -33.44
C LEU A 570 23.94 -16.07 -32.45
N THR A 571 22.62 -15.93 -32.57
CA THR A 571 21.83 -14.93 -31.82
C THR A 571 21.07 -15.51 -30.63
N ALA A 572 21.08 -16.84 -30.51
CA ALA A 572 20.19 -17.61 -29.65
C ALA A 572 18.71 -17.17 -29.80
N GLY A 573 18.27 -16.84 -31.02
CA GLY A 573 16.90 -16.38 -31.29
C GLY A 573 15.94 -17.49 -31.71
N GLU A 574 14.67 -17.12 -31.94
CA GLU A 574 13.69 -18.05 -32.51
C GLU A 574 13.65 -17.92 -34.04
N HIS A 575 13.61 -19.07 -34.74
CA HIS A 575 13.52 -19.14 -36.21
C HIS A 575 12.33 -18.39 -36.83
N HIS A 576 11.29 -18.09 -36.04
CA HIS A 576 10.14 -17.30 -36.46
C HIS A 576 10.51 -15.82 -36.71
N PHE A 577 11.51 -15.30 -35.99
CA PHE A 577 11.96 -13.90 -36.05
C PHE A 577 13.24 -13.71 -36.86
N ALA A 578 13.84 -14.80 -37.35
CA ALA A 578 15.04 -14.73 -38.17
C ALA A 578 14.78 -14.00 -39.51
N PRO A 579 15.74 -13.19 -40.00
CA PRO A 579 15.68 -12.56 -41.32
C PRO A 579 15.51 -13.54 -42.47
N ARG A 580 14.82 -13.09 -43.53
CA ARG A 580 14.44 -13.93 -44.69
C ARG A 580 14.73 -13.27 -46.04
N PRO A 581 15.97 -12.81 -46.31
CA PRO A 581 16.28 -12.05 -47.52
C PRO A 581 16.11 -12.87 -48.81
N ILE A 582 16.40 -14.19 -48.80
CA ILE A 582 16.23 -15.05 -49.98
C ILE A 582 14.75 -15.22 -50.31
N GLU A 583 13.90 -15.40 -49.29
CA GLU A 583 12.44 -15.47 -49.45
C GLU A 583 11.88 -14.12 -49.92
N ALA A 584 12.32 -13.00 -49.34
CA ALA A 584 11.88 -11.66 -49.71
C ALA A 584 12.20 -11.31 -51.18
N ALA A 585 13.28 -11.87 -51.74
CA ALA A 585 13.64 -11.70 -53.14
C ALA A 585 12.82 -12.58 -54.12
N GLN A 586 11.98 -13.51 -53.63
CA GLN A 586 11.14 -14.35 -54.49
C GLN A 586 9.84 -13.64 -54.92
N PRO A 587 9.22 -14.03 -56.04
CA PRO A 587 7.85 -13.63 -56.40
C PRO A 587 6.82 -13.93 -55.28
N PRO A 588 5.74 -13.13 -55.14
CA PRO A 588 4.76 -13.25 -54.06
C PRO A 588 4.14 -14.65 -53.90
N GLU A 589 3.92 -15.36 -55.02
CA GLU A 589 3.37 -16.72 -55.02
C GLU A 589 4.32 -17.74 -54.39
N ILE A 590 5.61 -17.63 -54.71
CA ILE A 590 6.66 -18.46 -54.14
C ILE A 590 6.83 -18.14 -52.65
N GLN A 591 6.79 -16.86 -52.27
CA GLN A 591 6.77 -16.46 -50.88
C GLN A 591 5.60 -17.13 -50.14
N HIS A 592 4.38 -17.09 -50.69
CA HIS A 592 3.21 -17.72 -50.09
C HIS A 592 3.39 -19.23 -49.90
N ALA A 593 3.82 -19.93 -50.96
CA ALA A 593 4.10 -21.37 -50.92
C ALA A 593 5.18 -21.74 -49.90
N TRP A 594 6.21 -20.91 -49.77
CA TRP A 594 7.25 -21.10 -48.76
C TRP A 594 6.66 -20.96 -47.37
N ARG A 595 5.83 -19.94 -47.07
CA ARG A 595 5.21 -19.75 -45.74
C ARG A 595 4.49 -20.97 -45.22
N LEU A 596 3.68 -21.60 -46.07
CA LEU A 596 2.89 -22.78 -45.70
C LEU A 596 3.75 -23.96 -45.28
N ARG A 597 5.00 -24.04 -45.77
CA ARG A 597 5.89 -25.18 -45.55
C ARG A 597 7.14 -24.85 -44.72
N ARG A 598 7.25 -23.65 -44.14
CA ARG A 598 8.44 -23.21 -43.36
C ARG A 598 8.71 -24.14 -42.17
N ASN A 599 7.68 -24.44 -41.40
CA ASN A 599 7.81 -25.20 -40.16
C ASN A 599 8.15 -26.68 -40.39
N THR A 600 7.83 -27.22 -41.56
CA THR A 600 8.06 -28.63 -41.89
C THR A 600 9.54 -28.97 -42.07
N ILE A 601 10.33 -28.09 -42.68
CA ILE A 601 11.77 -28.35 -42.88
C ILE A 601 12.53 -28.09 -41.56
N TRP A 602 12.17 -27.00 -40.87
CA TRP A 602 12.74 -26.70 -39.56
C TRP A 602 12.51 -27.86 -38.57
N SER A 603 11.28 -28.40 -38.52
CA SER A 603 10.97 -29.53 -37.64
C SER A 603 11.73 -30.80 -37.99
N ARG A 604 12.06 -31.04 -39.26
CA ARG A 604 12.89 -32.18 -39.69
C ARG A 604 14.35 -32.05 -39.24
N MET A 605 14.88 -30.82 -39.21
CA MET A 605 16.24 -30.55 -38.73
C MET A 605 16.35 -30.70 -37.21
N GLN A 606 15.30 -30.31 -36.48
CA GLN A 606 15.30 -30.24 -35.01
C GLN A 606 14.69 -31.49 -34.33
N ARG A 607 14.49 -32.61 -35.05
CA ARG A 607 14.03 -33.87 -34.42
C ARG A 607 15.10 -34.44 -33.51
N ASP A 608 14.70 -35.22 -32.50
CA ASP A 608 15.64 -35.95 -31.62
C ASP A 608 16.59 -36.88 -32.40
N ARG A 609 16.12 -37.41 -33.53
CA ARG A 609 16.92 -38.16 -34.50
C ARG A 609 16.67 -37.60 -35.91
N PRO A 610 17.41 -36.55 -36.32
CA PRO A 610 17.34 -36.04 -37.68
C PRO A 610 17.83 -37.11 -38.66
N GLY A 611 17.30 -37.12 -39.88
CA GLY A 611 17.80 -38.01 -40.92
C GLY A 611 19.29 -37.71 -41.24
N PRO A 612 20.05 -38.68 -41.78
CA PRO A 612 21.50 -38.56 -42.02
C PRO A 612 21.91 -37.30 -42.79
N HIS A 613 21.08 -36.91 -43.78
CA HIS A 613 21.24 -35.66 -44.54
C HIS A 613 21.25 -34.42 -43.62
N TYR A 614 20.26 -34.31 -42.74
CA TYR A 614 20.10 -33.13 -41.88
C TYR A 614 21.14 -33.09 -40.77
N THR A 615 21.53 -34.25 -40.23
CA THR A 615 22.64 -34.36 -39.27
C THR A 615 23.93 -33.83 -39.87
N SER A 616 24.30 -34.28 -41.07
CA SER A 616 25.50 -33.84 -41.77
C SER A 616 25.45 -32.35 -42.10
N LEU A 617 24.30 -31.86 -42.58
CA LEU A 617 24.10 -30.44 -42.86
C LEU A 617 24.26 -29.58 -41.60
N MET A 618 23.70 -29.97 -40.47
CA MET A 618 23.84 -29.20 -39.23
C MET A 618 25.28 -29.14 -38.72
N ILE A 619 26.09 -30.18 -38.92
CA ILE A 619 27.52 -30.15 -38.58
C ILE A 619 28.23 -29.06 -39.37
N GLU A 620 28.03 -29.04 -40.69
CA GLU A 620 28.64 -28.03 -41.57
C GLU A 620 28.13 -26.62 -41.26
N LEU A 621 26.84 -26.46 -40.98
CA LEU A 621 26.27 -25.16 -40.60
C LEU A 621 26.80 -24.66 -39.25
N ARG A 622 27.06 -25.54 -38.27
CA ARG A 622 27.69 -25.15 -36.99
C ARG A 622 29.13 -24.70 -37.18
N LYS A 623 29.89 -25.34 -38.08
CA LYS A 623 31.24 -24.87 -38.45
C LYS A 623 31.18 -23.47 -39.06
N LEU A 624 30.25 -23.24 -39.99
CA LEU A 624 30.02 -21.92 -40.58
C LEU A 624 29.64 -20.90 -39.51
N ALA A 625 28.70 -21.23 -38.61
CA ALA A 625 28.27 -20.35 -37.53
C ALA A 625 29.43 -19.97 -36.60
N ALA A 626 30.29 -20.93 -36.23
CA ALA A 626 31.46 -20.67 -35.40
C ALA A 626 32.50 -19.77 -36.08
N SER A 627 32.71 -19.95 -37.40
CA SER A 627 33.59 -19.06 -38.17
C SER A 627 33.02 -17.64 -38.23
N LEU A 628 31.73 -17.52 -38.55
CA LEU A 628 31.06 -16.23 -38.67
C LEU A 628 30.99 -15.49 -37.32
N ALA A 629 30.81 -16.21 -36.21
CA ALA A 629 30.82 -15.65 -34.86
C ALA A 629 32.15 -14.96 -34.57
N ARG A 630 33.29 -15.62 -34.85
CA ARG A 630 34.61 -15.03 -34.68
C ARG A 630 34.77 -13.76 -35.49
N THR A 631 34.38 -13.79 -36.77
CA THR A 631 34.46 -12.61 -37.63
C THR A 631 33.67 -11.44 -37.08
N ILE A 632 32.40 -11.66 -36.71
CA ILE A 632 31.52 -10.60 -36.18
C ILE A 632 32.00 -10.07 -34.84
N ASP A 633 32.53 -10.93 -33.97
CA ASP A 633 32.95 -10.50 -32.63
C ASP A 633 34.30 -9.74 -32.66
N THR A 634 35.13 -9.95 -33.69
CA THR A 634 36.44 -9.25 -33.87
C THR A 634 36.37 -7.91 -34.58
N THR A 635 35.33 -7.67 -35.40
CA THR A 635 34.99 -6.35 -35.99
C THR A 635 34.15 -5.58 -35.01
#